data_AF-A0A1X0DIE4-F1
#
_entry.id   AF-A0A1X0DIE4-F1
#
_cell.length_a   1.000
_cell.length_b   1.000
_cell.length_c   1.000
_cell.angle_alpha   90.00
_cell.angle_beta   90.00
_cell.angle_gamma   90.00
#
_symmetry.space_group_name_H-M   'P 1'
#
loop_
_entity.id
_entity.type
_entity.pdbx_description
1 polymer ?
#
loop_
_entity_poly.entity_id
_entity_poly.type
_entity_poly.pdbx_seq_one_letter_code
_entity_poly.pdbx_strand_id
1 'polypeptide(L)'
;MFHGSSSSTTTARRRRLLRGLAAGLAATLAVPALALAAPANAATGTAKVKTQRMTDATLKSTQHGWYEAGQKLTLVCSKRGQSIKGYFSFNLPNGGWDNLWYRTSDGHYVGDVDIDTGTFNAVAPDCSKVDNPAPANTPAPVAATNGRPKGQTLGSNPYAAGYAGYCTYGAQEFVKRNAGYYLNETRHAMYWDDDARARGWKVVLDAEPRSVVVFEPSVVGGVGHVAWVNSVDKRSDGRYINITEMNYGAGGTEANGYRTKGFNKENNRIVKDVPGMSYILIP
;
A
#
# COMPACT_ATOMS: atom_id res chain seq x y z
N MET A 1 4.63 93.12 57.17
CA MET A 1 3.17 92.92 57.01
C MET A 1 2.96 91.50 56.49
N PHE A 2 1.95 90.72 56.82
CA PHE A 2 0.99 90.64 57.94
C PHE A 2 0.09 89.43 57.55
N HIS A 3 0.11 88.32 58.32
CA HIS A 3 -0.83 87.18 58.22
C HIS A 3 -0.82 86.36 56.89
N GLY A 4 -1.40 85.15 56.80
CA GLY A 4 -2.05 84.30 57.82
C GLY A 4 -2.49 82.92 57.28
N SER A 5 -2.82 82.00 58.20
CA SER A 5 -3.28 80.59 58.00
C SER A 5 -4.57 80.47 57.15
N SER A 6 -5.00 79.33 56.58
CA SER A 6 -5.14 77.95 57.13
C SER A 6 -5.29 76.91 55.99
N SER A 7 -4.86 75.65 56.10
CA SER A 7 -5.60 74.45 56.63
C SER A 7 -6.99 74.21 56.02
N SER A 8 -7.45 73.01 55.65
CA SER A 8 -6.88 71.64 55.63
C SER A 8 -7.86 70.71 54.83
N THR A 9 -7.61 69.43 54.50
CA THR A 9 -6.60 68.47 55.00
C THR A 9 -5.75 67.86 53.84
N THR A 10 -5.68 66.57 53.43
CA THR A 10 -6.35 65.31 53.81
C THR A 10 -5.42 64.08 53.74
N THR A 11 -5.66 63.18 54.70
CA THR A 11 -5.17 61.82 54.97
C THR A 11 -5.06 60.87 53.76
N ALA A 12 -4.05 59.99 53.61
CA ALA A 12 -2.73 59.89 54.26
C ALA A 12 -1.79 58.91 53.51
N ARG A 13 -0.48 59.02 53.81
CA ARG A 13 0.59 57.99 53.90
C ARG A 13 0.59 56.81 52.88
N ARG A 14 1.67 56.59 52.11
CA ARG A 14 2.99 56.04 52.55
C ARG A 14 2.85 54.68 53.27
N ARG A 15 3.63 53.63 52.99
CA ARG A 15 5.00 53.56 52.42
C ARG A 15 5.33 52.09 52.03
N ARG A 16 6.39 51.90 51.20
CA ARG A 16 7.52 50.93 51.30
C ARG A 16 7.31 49.58 52.05
N LEU A 17 7.86 48.43 51.65
CA LEU A 17 8.84 48.05 50.60
C LEU A 17 8.97 46.51 50.52
N LEU A 18 9.61 46.02 49.44
CA LEU A 18 10.48 44.83 49.37
C LEU A 18 9.93 43.39 49.53
N ARG A 19 10.54 42.52 48.71
CA ARG A 19 10.82 41.07 48.91
C ARG A 19 9.63 40.10 48.93
N GLY A 20 9.47 39.42 47.79
CA GLY A 20 8.97 38.05 47.72
C GLY A 20 9.57 37.37 46.48
N LEU A 21 10.44 36.37 46.66
CA LEU A 21 10.78 35.48 45.55
C LEU A 21 9.61 34.53 45.33
N ALA A 22 9.02 34.59 44.14
CA ALA A 22 8.16 33.55 43.62
C ALA A 22 8.83 32.98 42.36
N ALA A 23 9.70 31.99 42.54
CA ALA A 23 10.23 31.20 41.43
C ALA A 23 9.09 30.34 40.88
N GLY A 24 8.27 30.94 40.00
CA GLY A 24 7.16 30.27 39.34
C GLY A 24 7.69 29.17 38.42
N LEU A 25 7.84 27.97 38.96
CA LEU A 25 8.28 26.78 38.24
C LEU A 25 7.15 26.34 37.29
N ALA A 26 7.04 27.04 36.17
CA ALA A 26 6.15 26.71 35.06
C ALA A 26 6.64 25.41 34.41
N ALA A 27 6.35 24.29 35.07
CA ALA A 27 6.50 22.96 34.54
C ALA A 27 5.49 22.77 33.41
N THR A 28 5.80 23.35 32.25
CA THR A 28 5.15 23.02 30.99
C THR A 28 5.36 21.53 30.78
N LEU A 29 4.32 20.74 31.05
CA LEU A 29 4.22 19.37 30.59
C LEU A 29 4.18 19.40 29.07
N ALA A 30 5.37 19.48 28.48
CA ALA A 30 5.63 19.09 27.12
C ALA A 30 5.38 17.59 27.05
N VAL A 31 4.10 17.22 26.96
CA VAL A 31 3.66 15.90 26.53
C VAL A 31 4.44 15.64 25.24
N PRO A 32 5.35 14.64 25.20
CA PRO A 32 5.99 14.31 23.95
C PRO A 32 4.86 13.83 23.05
N ALA A 33 4.48 14.67 22.09
CA ALA A 33 3.65 14.23 20.98
C ALA A 33 4.45 13.14 20.30
N LEU A 34 4.13 11.88 20.62
CA LEU A 34 4.61 10.70 19.94
C LEU A 34 3.99 10.73 18.55
N ALA A 35 4.57 11.60 17.71
CA ALA A 35 4.51 11.49 16.28
C ALA A 35 5.15 10.15 15.93
N LEU A 36 4.31 9.11 15.98
CA LEU A 36 4.57 7.83 15.35
C LEU A 36 4.89 8.17 13.89
N ALA A 37 6.19 8.22 13.59
CA ALA A 37 6.65 8.55 12.27
C ALA A 37 6.01 7.54 11.32
N ALA A 38 5.12 8.02 10.44
CA ALA A 38 4.50 7.18 9.44
C ALA A 38 5.63 6.43 8.73
N PRO A 39 5.54 5.09 8.60
CA PRO A 39 6.66 4.31 8.09
C PRO A 39 7.11 4.91 6.75
N ALA A 40 8.41 5.04 6.53
CA ALA A 40 8.96 5.91 5.46
C ALA A 40 8.59 5.49 4.02
N ASN A 41 7.79 4.45 3.86
CA ASN A 41 7.20 3.96 2.61
C ASN A 41 5.68 3.64 2.80
N ALA A 42 4.97 4.40 3.64
CA ALA A 42 3.53 4.26 3.82
C ALA A 42 2.81 4.54 2.50
N ALA A 43 1.93 3.62 2.08
CA ALA A 43 1.14 3.80 0.88
C ALA A 43 0.17 4.99 1.03
N THR A 44 -0.29 5.56 -0.08
CA THR A 44 -1.21 6.70 -0.06
C THR A 44 -2.34 6.52 -1.05
N GLY A 45 -3.58 6.72 -0.62
CA GLY A 45 -4.75 6.80 -1.50
C GLY A 45 -5.26 8.25 -1.61
N THR A 46 -6.07 8.55 -2.62
CA THR A 46 -6.75 9.84 -2.77
C THR A 46 -8.26 9.65 -2.84
N ALA A 47 -9.02 10.18 -1.89
CA ALA A 47 -10.48 10.07 -1.89
C ALA A 47 -11.08 10.69 -3.17
N LYS A 48 -11.94 9.94 -3.87
CA LYS A 48 -12.55 10.37 -5.16
C LYS A 48 -13.99 10.83 -5.01
N VAL A 49 -14.62 10.46 -3.91
CA VAL A 49 -15.90 10.97 -3.42
C VAL A 49 -15.75 11.37 -1.95
N LYS A 50 -16.69 12.15 -1.43
CA LYS A 50 -16.83 12.36 0.01
C LYS A 50 -17.24 11.02 0.66
N THR A 51 -16.33 10.41 1.42
CA THR A 51 -16.48 9.03 1.94
C THR A 51 -16.40 8.99 3.47
N GLN A 52 -17.01 7.99 4.09
CA GLN A 52 -17.19 7.92 5.54
C GLN A 52 -15.87 7.62 6.26
N ARG A 53 -15.63 8.31 7.38
CA ARG A 53 -14.52 8.02 8.29
C ARG A 53 -14.98 7.08 9.41
N MET A 54 -14.70 5.78 9.29
CA MET A 54 -15.25 4.73 10.15
C MET A 54 -14.29 4.27 11.27
N THR A 55 -14.77 3.77 12.41
CA THR A 55 -13.89 3.25 13.47
C THR A 55 -13.43 1.79 13.26
N ASP A 56 -14.09 1.03 12.39
CA ASP A 56 -13.59 -0.25 11.88
C ASP A 56 -13.93 -0.41 10.38
N ALA A 57 -13.44 -1.47 9.74
CA ALA A 57 -13.64 -1.88 8.34
C ALA A 57 -15.11 -2.29 8.01
N THR A 58 -16.08 -1.46 8.37
CA THR A 58 -17.52 -1.69 8.22
C THR A 58 -18.30 -0.39 8.41
N LEU A 59 -19.32 -0.16 7.56
CA LEU A 59 -20.26 0.97 7.68
C LEU A 59 -21.17 0.86 8.92
N LYS A 60 -21.13 -0.28 9.64
CA LYS A 60 -21.84 -0.50 10.91
C LYS A 60 -21.06 -0.05 12.14
N SER A 61 -19.80 0.39 11.98
CA SER A 61 -19.01 0.97 13.07
C SER A 61 -19.37 2.45 13.29
N THR A 62 -18.73 3.12 14.26
CA THR A 62 -18.99 4.55 14.51
C THR A 62 -18.39 5.39 13.39
N GLN A 63 -19.18 6.26 12.76
CA GLN A 63 -18.66 7.25 11.82
C GLN A 63 -18.17 8.49 12.58
N HIS A 64 -16.86 8.75 12.55
CA HIS A 64 -16.20 9.90 13.20
C HIS A 64 -16.03 11.11 12.26
N GLY A 65 -16.76 11.16 11.15
CA GLY A 65 -16.75 12.26 10.19
C GLY A 65 -16.66 11.78 8.75
N TRP A 66 -16.04 12.59 7.90
CA TRP A 66 -15.88 12.34 6.47
C TRP A 66 -14.43 12.59 6.05
N TYR A 67 -13.99 11.89 5.01
CA TYR A 67 -12.89 12.32 4.16
C TYR A 67 -13.49 13.05 2.96
N GLU A 68 -12.92 14.19 2.58
CA GLU A 68 -13.44 15.01 1.47
C GLU A 68 -12.86 14.56 0.13
N ALA A 69 -13.60 14.79 -0.97
CA ALA A 69 -13.12 14.46 -2.30
C ALA A 69 -11.83 15.26 -2.64
N GLY A 70 -10.83 14.57 -3.18
CA GLY A 70 -9.48 15.09 -3.39
C GLY A 70 -8.54 14.98 -2.18
N GLN A 71 -9.02 14.57 -1.01
CA GLN A 71 -8.18 14.40 0.17
C GLN A 71 -7.20 13.22 -0.01
N LYS A 72 -5.91 13.50 0.11
CA LYS A 72 -4.85 12.47 0.16
C LYS A 72 -4.77 11.87 1.56
N LEU A 73 -4.80 10.54 1.64
CA LEU A 73 -4.81 9.75 2.87
C LEU A 73 -3.55 8.88 2.95
N THR A 74 -2.87 8.88 4.09
CA THR A 74 -1.76 7.97 4.38
C THR A 74 -2.31 6.65 4.92
N LEU A 75 -2.04 5.55 4.23
CA LEU A 75 -2.60 4.23 4.52
C LEU A 75 -1.59 3.43 5.36
N VAL A 76 -1.96 3.12 6.60
CA VAL A 76 -1.10 2.44 7.58
C VAL A 76 -1.13 0.93 7.39
N CYS A 77 -2.33 0.38 7.19
CA CYS A 77 -2.55 -1.05 6.98
C CYS A 77 -3.87 -1.31 6.26
N SER A 78 -4.00 -2.48 5.64
CA SER A 78 -5.22 -2.98 4.99
C SER A 78 -5.91 -4.05 5.86
N LYS A 79 -7.23 -4.17 5.73
CA LYS A 79 -8.06 -5.19 6.39
C LYS A 79 -9.21 -5.56 5.47
N ARG A 80 -9.50 -6.86 5.34
CA ARG A 80 -10.72 -7.34 4.65
C ARG A 80 -11.91 -7.21 5.62
N GLY A 81 -12.97 -6.54 5.19
CA GLY A 81 -14.07 -6.07 6.04
C GLY A 81 -15.45 -6.30 5.44
N GLN A 82 -16.39 -5.38 5.70
CA GLN A 82 -17.71 -5.40 5.05
C GLN A 82 -17.56 -5.18 3.54
N SER A 83 -18.19 -6.02 2.72
CA SER A 83 -18.36 -5.73 1.29
C SER A 83 -19.27 -4.51 1.10
N ILE A 84 -18.80 -3.50 0.38
CA ILE A 84 -19.52 -2.26 0.09
C ILE A 84 -19.46 -1.90 -1.41
N LYS A 85 -20.23 -0.87 -1.79
CA LYS A 85 -20.12 -0.19 -3.08
C LYS A 85 -19.79 1.28 -2.85
N GLY A 86 -19.12 1.89 -3.82
CA GLY A 86 -18.64 3.27 -3.78
C GLY A 86 -18.19 3.75 -5.15
N TYR A 87 -17.29 4.72 -5.20
CA TYR A 87 -16.86 5.41 -6.42
C TYR A 87 -16.42 4.45 -7.55
N PHE A 88 -15.53 3.50 -7.28
CA PHE A 88 -14.98 2.59 -8.29
C PHE A 88 -15.83 1.35 -8.60
N SER A 89 -17.03 1.21 -8.01
CA SER A 89 -17.92 0.06 -8.21
C SER A 89 -18.33 -0.21 -9.67
N PHE A 90 -18.20 0.76 -10.57
CA PHE A 90 -18.47 0.55 -12.01
C PHE A 90 -17.34 -0.18 -12.76
N ASN A 91 -16.11 -0.18 -12.22
CA ASN A 91 -14.95 -0.87 -12.80
C ASN A 91 -14.67 -2.24 -12.14
N LEU A 92 -15.23 -2.50 -10.96
CA LEU A 92 -14.94 -3.70 -10.17
C LEU A 92 -15.72 -4.93 -10.69
N PRO A 93 -15.08 -6.12 -10.74
CA PRO A 93 -15.78 -7.38 -10.98
C PRO A 93 -16.76 -7.71 -9.83
N ASN A 94 -17.40 -8.89 -9.88
CA ASN A 94 -18.34 -9.36 -8.84
C ASN A 94 -19.54 -8.42 -8.63
N GLY A 95 -19.98 -7.73 -9.69
CA GLY A 95 -21.11 -6.80 -9.64
C GLY A 95 -20.82 -5.48 -8.92
N GLY A 96 -19.54 -5.09 -8.79
CA GLY A 96 -19.14 -3.80 -8.24
C GLY A 96 -18.98 -3.76 -6.72
N TRP A 97 -18.86 -4.91 -6.06
CA TRP A 97 -18.62 -5.01 -4.61
C TRP A 97 -17.14 -5.25 -4.34
N ASP A 98 -16.57 -4.50 -3.39
CA ASP A 98 -15.26 -4.78 -2.80
C ASP A 98 -15.36 -4.75 -1.25
N ASN A 99 -14.44 -5.45 -0.59
CA ASN A 99 -14.33 -5.59 0.86
C ASN A 99 -12.94 -5.19 1.41
N LEU A 100 -12.13 -4.46 0.64
CA LEU A 100 -10.84 -3.94 1.07
C LEU A 100 -11.04 -2.61 1.81
N TRP A 101 -10.49 -2.52 3.01
CA TRP A 101 -10.49 -1.30 3.82
C TRP A 101 -9.08 -0.98 4.26
N TYR A 102 -8.76 0.31 4.40
CA TYR A 102 -7.48 0.77 4.94
C TYR A 102 -7.68 1.56 6.22
N ARG A 103 -6.87 1.26 7.24
CA ARG A 103 -6.69 2.17 8.38
C ARG A 103 -5.76 3.31 7.93
N THR A 104 -6.21 4.55 8.06
CA THR A 104 -5.40 5.73 7.75
C THR A 104 -4.54 6.13 8.96
N SER A 105 -3.61 7.08 8.76
CA SER A 105 -2.78 7.64 9.82
C SER A 105 -3.54 8.37 10.93
N ASP A 106 -4.83 8.69 10.76
CA ASP A 106 -5.67 9.25 11.83
C ASP A 106 -6.39 8.19 12.69
N GLY A 107 -6.10 6.90 12.43
CA GLY A 107 -6.64 5.75 13.18
C GLY A 107 -7.94 5.17 12.63
N HIS A 108 -8.62 5.85 11.69
CA HIS A 108 -9.92 5.44 11.17
C HIS A 108 -9.80 4.66 9.85
N TYR A 109 -10.86 3.96 9.47
CA TYR A 109 -10.96 3.17 8.26
C TYR A 109 -11.71 3.89 7.13
N VAL A 110 -11.30 3.60 5.90
CA VAL A 110 -11.95 3.95 4.62
C VAL A 110 -11.95 2.73 3.71
N GLY A 111 -12.97 2.57 2.85
CA GLY A 111 -13.00 1.50 1.85
C GLY A 111 -12.17 1.85 0.61
N ASP A 112 -11.46 0.87 0.02
CA ASP A 112 -10.67 1.04 -1.21
C ASP A 112 -11.54 1.58 -2.36
N VAL A 113 -12.78 1.09 -2.47
CA VAL A 113 -13.75 1.48 -3.51
C VAL A 113 -14.02 2.99 -3.62
N ASP A 114 -13.71 3.81 -2.61
CA ASP A 114 -13.85 5.28 -2.65
C ASP A 114 -12.51 6.05 -2.80
N ILE A 115 -11.37 5.36 -2.74
CA ILE A 115 -10.03 5.97 -2.78
C ILE A 115 -9.20 5.46 -3.96
N ASP A 116 -8.47 6.36 -4.61
CA ASP A 116 -7.57 6.02 -5.71
C ASP A 116 -6.20 5.64 -5.15
N THR A 117 -5.92 4.34 -5.12
CA THR A 117 -4.64 3.73 -4.72
C THR A 117 -3.78 3.31 -5.92
N GLY A 118 -4.28 3.46 -7.16
CA GLY A 118 -3.65 2.99 -8.38
C GLY A 118 -3.82 1.49 -8.69
N THR A 119 -4.59 0.75 -7.88
CA THR A 119 -4.90 -0.68 -8.06
C THR A 119 -6.24 -1.03 -7.35
N PHE A 120 -6.67 -2.29 -7.40
CA PHE A 120 -7.77 -2.85 -6.60
C PHE A 120 -7.29 -3.86 -5.54
N ASN A 121 -5.96 -4.05 -5.43
CA ASN A 121 -5.30 -4.99 -4.50
C ASN A 121 -4.66 -4.23 -3.32
N ALA A 122 -4.22 -4.94 -2.28
CA ALA A 122 -3.78 -4.30 -1.03
C ALA A 122 -2.41 -3.59 -1.17
N VAL A 123 -2.42 -2.25 -1.20
CA VAL A 123 -1.18 -1.44 -1.24
C VAL A 123 -0.49 -1.28 0.12
N ALA A 124 -1.14 -1.68 1.22
CA ALA A 124 -0.65 -1.54 2.59
C ALA A 124 -0.63 -2.91 3.30
N PRO A 125 0.29 -3.16 4.25
CA PRO A 125 0.38 -4.43 4.97
C PRO A 125 -0.90 -4.75 5.75
N ASP A 126 -1.19 -6.03 5.99
CA ASP A 126 -2.39 -6.43 6.74
C ASP A 126 -2.34 -5.92 8.21
N CYS A 127 -3.45 -5.34 8.68
CA CYS A 127 -3.53 -4.73 10.01
C CYS A 127 -3.24 -5.72 11.15
N SER A 128 -3.57 -7.02 11.01
CA SER A 128 -3.23 -8.02 12.03
C SER A 128 -1.72 -8.18 12.23
N LYS A 129 -0.92 -7.98 11.16
CA LYS A 129 0.55 -8.03 11.18
C LYS A 129 1.17 -6.73 11.72
N VAL A 130 0.46 -5.61 11.64
CA VAL A 130 0.88 -4.31 12.21
C VAL A 130 0.52 -4.22 13.69
N ASP A 131 -0.63 -4.75 14.09
CA ASP A 131 -1.15 -4.68 15.46
C ASP A 131 -0.59 -5.79 16.36
N ASN A 132 -0.24 -6.95 15.78
CA ASN A 132 0.50 -8.02 16.47
C ASN A 132 1.83 -8.30 15.75
N PRO A 133 2.85 -7.43 15.89
CA PRO A 133 4.19 -7.72 15.37
C PRO A 133 4.77 -8.96 16.07
N ALA A 134 5.31 -9.89 15.28
CA ALA A 134 5.88 -11.13 15.81
C ALA A 134 7.11 -10.86 16.72
N PRO A 135 7.35 -11.70 17.76
CA PRO A 135 8.54 -11.57 18.60
C PRO A 135 9.84 -11.55 17.80
N ALA A 136 10.70 -10.58 18.09
CA ALA A 136 11.95 -10.36 17.37
C ALA A 136 13.02 -11.40 17.74
N ASN A 137 12.96 -12.56 17.10
CA ASN A 137 14.00 -13.59 17.21
C ASN A 137 15.26 -13.18 16.43
N THR A 138 16.41 -13.15 17.11
CA THR A 138 17.71 -12.76 16.56
C THR A 138 18.12 -13.65 15.36
N PRO A 139 18.43 -13.10 14.18
CA PRO A 139 18.80 -13.92 13.02
C PRO A 139 20.14 -14.66 13.18
N ALA A 140 20.17 -15.92 12.79
CA ALA A 140 21.43 -16.62 12.48
C ALA A 140 22.03 -16.06 11.17
N PRO A 141 23.38 -16.09 11.00
CA PRO A 141 24.03 -15.47 9.84
C PRO A 141 23.72 -16.26 8.55
N VAL A 142 23.10 -15.57 7.59
CA VAL A 142 22.82 -16.08 6.23
C VAL A 142 23.47 -15.18 5.18
N ALA A 143 23.97 -15.78 4.10
CA ALA A 143 24.73 -15.07 3.06
C ALA A 143 23.86 -14.07 2.27
N ALA A 144 24.48 -13.00 1.78
CA ALA A 144 23.78 -11.81 1.30
C ALA A 144 23.09 -12.00 -0.07
N THR A 145 21.77 -11.76 -0.11
CA THR A 145 20.92 -11.78 -1.32
C THR A 145 20.06 -10.50 -1.43
N ASN A 146 20.72 -9.33 -1.38
CA ASN A 146 20.13 -7.99 -1.58
C ASN A 146 18.89 -7.65 -0.72
N GLY A 147 18.66 -8.35 0.39
CA GLY A 147 17.51 -8.10 1.28
C GLY A 147 16.14 -8.41 0.66
N ARG A 148 16.09 -9.22 -0.42
CA ARG A 148 14.82 -9.70 -0.98
C ARG A 148 14.35 -10.94 -0.19
N PRO A 149 13.23 -10.89 0.55
CA PRO A 149 12.72 -12.05 1.28
C PRO A 149 12.17 -13.10 0.31
N LYS A 150 12.53 -14.37 0.55
CA LYS A 150 12.03 -15.51 -0.21
C LYS A 150 10.74 -16.02 0.42
N GLY A 151 9.64 -15.96 -0.32
CA GLY A 151 8.35 -16.53 0.09
C GLY A 151 8.24 -18.03 -0.16
N GLN A 152 7.02 -18.57 -0.02
CA GLN A 152 6.72 -19.98 -0.24
C GLN A 152 6.93 -20.41 -1.71
N THR A 153 7.48 -21.60 -1.90
CA THR A 153 7.82 -22.18 -3.21
C THR A 153 7.27 -23.60 -3.38
N LEU A 154 7.06 -24.02 -4.62
CA LEU A 154 6.67 -25.39 -5.00
C LEU A 154 7.83 -26.14 -5.69
N GLY A 155 7.79 -27.47 -5.61
CA GLY A 155 8.74 -28.36 -6.29
C GLY A 155 8.45 -28.58 -7.78
N SER A 156 7.18 -28.44 -8.18
CA SER A 156 6.67 -28.57 -9.55
C SER A 156 5.86 -27.34 -9.96
N ASN A 157 5.70 -27.13 -11.28
CA ASN A 157 4.89 -26.03 -11.82
C ASN A 157 3.39 -26.33 -11.59
N PRO A 158 2.64 -25.52 -10.81
CA PRO A 158 1.24 -25.79 -10.52
C PRO A 158 0.32 -25.71 -11.76
N TYR A 159 0.77 -25.09 -12.86
CA TYR A 159 0.01 -24.96 -14.11
C TYR A 159 0.34 -26.05 -15.15
N ALA A 160 1.29 -26.96 -14.89
CA ALA A 160 1.67 -27.98 -15.85
C ALA A 160 0.50 -28.92 -16.24
N ALA A 161 -0.42 -29.19 -15.30
CA ALA A 161 -1.66 -29.88 -15.57
C ALA A 161 -2.71 -28.92 -16.13
N GLY A 162 -3.12 -29.10 -17.39
CA GLY A 162 -4.22 -28.37 -18.04
C GLY A 162 -3.95 -26.93 -18.46
N TYR A 163 -2.97 -26.25 -17.86
CA TYR A 163 -2.66 -24.84 -18.10
C TYR A 163 -1.29 -24.59 -18.76
N ALA A 164 -0.66 -25.64 -19.30
CA ALA A 164 0.51 -25.50 -20.15
C ALA A 164 0.23 -24.56 -21.33
N GLY A 165 1.12 -23.60 -21.56
CA GLY A 165 1.02 -22.64 -22.65
C GLY A 165 0.41 -21.27 -22.32
N TYR A 166 -0.13 -21.06 -21.10
CA TYR A 166 -0.61 -19.75 -20.65
C TYR A 166 0.47 -18.92 -19.93
N CYS A 167 0.18 -17.64 -19.66
CA CYS A 167 1.12 -16.70 -19.04
C CYS A 167 1.59 -17.12 -17.65
N THR A 168 0.68 -17.63 -16.80
CA THR A 168 0.99 -18.16 -15.46
C THR A 168 1.93 -19.36 -15.51
N TYR A 169 1.71 -20.28 -16.45
CA TYR A 169 2.62 -21.40 -16.72
C TYR A 169 4.00 -20.92 -17.17
N GLY A 170 4.06 -20.02 -18.16
CA GLY A 170 5.31 -19.45 -18.66
C GLY A 170 6.10 -18.73 -17.57
N ALA A 171 5.45 -17.86 -16.79
CA ALA A 171 6.07 -17.16 -15.67
C ALA A 171 6.67 -18.12 -14.63
N GLN A 172 5.98 -19.21 -14.30
CA GLN A 172 6.53 -20.27 -13.42
C GLN A 172 7.78 -20.93 -14.02
N GLU A 173 7.78 -21.28 -15.32
CA GLU A 173 8.97 -21.81 -16.00
C GLU A 173 10.14 -20.81 -16.02
N PHE A 174 9.87 -19.50 -16.18
CA PHE A 174 10.90 -18.47 -16.18
C PHE A 174 11.48 -18.23 -14.77
N VAL A 175 10.66 -18.27 -13.70
CA VAL A 175 11.18 -18.27 -12.32
C VAL A 175 12.02 -19.52 -12.05
N LYS A 176 11.56 -20.70 -12.50
CA LYS A 176 12.34 -21.95 -12.38
C LYS A 176 13.69 -21.86 -13.10
N ARG A 177 13.71 -21.30 -14.31
CA ARG A 177 14.92 -21.08 -15.13
C ARG A 177 15.90 -20.10 -14.48
N ASN A 178 15.42 -19.03 -13.86
CA ASN A 178 16.26 -17.94 -13.33
C ASN A 178 16.58 -18.04 -11.83
N ALA A 179 15.82 -18.81 -11.05
CA ALA A 179 15.96 -18.91 -9.59
C ALA A 179 15.91 -20.34 -9.03
N GLY A 180 15.60 -21.35 -9.86
CA GLY A 180 15.69 -22.78 -9.49
C GLY A 180 14.47 -23.38 -8.79
N TYR A 181 13.41 -22.60 -8.54
CA TYR A 181 12.18 -23.03 -7.86
C TYR A 181 10.93 -22.46 -8.55
N TYR A 182 9.76 -22.99 -8.23
CA TYR A 182 8.47 -22.41 -8.62
C TYR A 182 7.90 -21.57 -7.47
N LEU A 183 7.15 -20.52 -7.77
CA LEU A 183 6.37 -19.79 -6.76
C LEU A 183 5.18 -20.64 -6.32
N ASN A 184 4.66 -20.41 -5.10
CA ASN A 184 3.45 -21.10 -4.63
C ASN A 184 2.15 -20.43 -5.15
N GLU A 185 2.16 -19.84 -6.34
CA GLU A 185 1.00 -19.14 -6.92
C GLU A 185 0.18 -20.08 -7.80
N THR A 186 -1.11 -20.23 -7.47
CA THR A 186 -2.04 -21.21 -8.08
C THR A 186 -3.30 -20.60 -8.70
N ARG A 187 -3.49 -19.28 -8.59
CA ARG A 187 -4.67 -18.54 -9.11
C ARG A 187 -4.34 -17.76 -10.39
N HIS A 188 -5.34 -17.12 -11.00
CA HIS A 188 -5.11 -16.23 -12.15
C HIS A 188 -4.12 -15.09 -11.84
N ALA A 189 -3.52 -14.54 -12.91
CA ALA A 189 -2.45 -13.56 -12.85
C ALA A 189 -2.76 -12.35 -11.93
N MET A 190 -3.96 -11.76 -12.05
CA MET A 190 -4.44 -10.62 -11.23
C MET A 190 -4.54 -10.87 -9.71
N TYR A 191 -4.18 -12.06 -9.24
CA TYR A 191 -4.13 -12.41 -7.82
C TYR A 191 -2.71 -12.71 -7.31
N TRP A 192 -1.72 -12.78 -8.20
CA TRP A 192 -0.36 -13.21 -7.84
C TRP A 192 0.35 -12.23 -6.92
N ASP A 193 0.01 -10.93 -6.96
CA ASP A 193 0.65 -9.94 -6.11
C ASP A 193 0.17 -10.03 -4.65
N ASP A 194 -1.14 -10.10 -4.41
CA ASP A 194 -1.74 -10.31 -3.08
C ASP A 194 -1.42 -11.71 -2.53
N ASP A 195 -1.46 -12.77 -3.36
CA ASP A 195 -1.05 -14.11 -2.93
C ASP A 195 0.45 -14.16 -2.59
N ALA A 196 1.33 -13.54 -3.39
CA ALA A 196 2.76 -13.52 -3.10
C ALA A 196 3.07 -12.72 -1.82
N ARG A 197 2.40 -11.58 -1.58
CA ARG A 197 2.46 -10.84 -0.29
C ARG A 197 2.01 -11.73 0.88
N ALA A 198 0.95 -12.50 0.72
CA ALA A 198 0.46 -13.43 1.74
C ALA A 198 1.47 -14.56 2.02
N ARG A 199 2.15 -15.04 0.98
CA ARG A 199 3.15 -16.13 1.01
C ARG A 199 4.56 -15.67 1.37
N GLY A 200 4.77 -14.40 1.72
CA GLY A 200 6.04 -13.87 2.27
C GLY A 200 7.04 -13.33 1.24
N TRP A 201 6.65 -13.17 -0.02
CA TRP A 201 7.46 -12.44 -1.00
C TRP A 201 7.35 -10.93 -0.80
N LYS A 202 8.42 -10.18 -1.09
CA LYS A 202 8.33 -8.72 -1.21
C LYS A 202 7.75 -8.37 -2.57
N VAL A 203 6.65 -7.64 -2.57
CA VAL A 203 6.04 -7.07 -3.77
C VAL A 203 6.11 -5.55 -3.70
N VAL A 204 6.46 -4.90 -4.82
CA VAL A 204 6.59 -3.43 -4.93
C VAL A 204 5.87 -2.90 -6.18
N LEU A 205 5.66 -1.59 -6.25
CA LEU A 205 5.09 -0.91 -7.42
C LEU A 205 6.17 -0.30 -8.34
N ASP A 206 7.37 -0.03 -7.81
CA ASP A 206 8.54 0.35 -8.61
C ASP A 206 9.05 -0.83 -9.44
N ALA A 207 9.21 -0.65 -10.76
CA ALA A 207 9.82 -1.70 -11.57
C ALA A 207 11.25 -2.02 -11.16
N GLU A 208 11.51 -3.30 -10.95
CA GLU A 208 12.78 -3.89 -10.48
C GLU A 208 13.17 -5.07 -11.40
N PRO A 209 14.45 -5.27 -11.71
CA PRO A 209 14.89 -6.43 -12.49
C PRO A 209 14.86 -7.71 -11.65
N ARG A 210 14.84 -8.88 -12.30
CA ARG A 210 14.77 -10.19 -11.62
C ARG A 210 13.52 -10.28 -10.73
N SER A 211 12.37 -10.05 -11.32
CA SER A 211 11.06 -10.12 -10.67
C SER A 211 10.05 -10.83 -11.57
N VAL A 212 8.92 -11.25 -11.02
CA VAL A 212 7.71 -11.45 -11.83
C VAL A 212 6.93 -10.15 -11.81
N VAL A 213 6.61 -9.60 -12.97
CA VAL A 213 5.65 -8.49 -13.10
C VAL A 213 4.25 -9.05 -13.25
N VAL A 214 3.32 -8.50 -12.46
CA VAL A 214 1.88 -8.69 -12.57
C VAL A 214 1.30 -7.47 -13.28
N PHE A 215 0.47 -7.71 -14.30
CA PHE A 215 -0.33 -6.69 -14.99
C PHE A 215 -1.79 -6.89 -14.60
N GLU A 216 -2.40 -5.87 -14.01
CA GLU A 216 -3.79 -5.92 -13.62
C GLU A 216 -4.76 -5.88 -14.82
N PRO A 217 -6.01 -6.33 -14.65
CA PRO A 217 -7.04 -6.26 -15.71
C PRO A 217 -7.27 -4.83 -16.24
N SER A 218 -6.94 -3.79 -15.47
CA SER A 218 -6.96 -2.40 -15.92
C SER A 218 -5.90 -2.07 -17.00
N VAL A 219 -4.83 -2.86 -17.11
CA VAL A 219 -3.74 -2.67 -18.08
C VAL A 219 -3.87 -3.58 -19.30
N VAL A 220 -4.37 -4.82 -19.10
CA VAL A 220 -4.38 -5.87 -20.15
C VAL A 220 -5.75 -6.50 -20.41
N GLY A 221 -6.76 -6.23 -19.59
CA GLY A 221 -8.07 -6.88 -19.62
C GLY A 221 -8.08 -8.30 -19.07
N GLY A 222 -9.24 -8.95 -19.15
CA GLY A 222 -9.41 -10.36 -18.78
C GLY A 222 -9.04 -10.66 -17.32
N VAL A 223 -8.18 -11.67 -17.12
CA VAL A 223 -7.76 -12.18 -15.80
C VAL A 223 -6.38 -11.68 -15.36
N GLY A 224 -5.94 -10.55 -15.93
CA GLY A 224 -4.58 -10.03 -15.80
C GLY A 224 -3.55 -10.81 -16.64
N HIS A 225 -2.27 -10.46 -16.50
CA HIS A 225 -1.14 -11.13 -17.15
C HIS A 225 0.08 -11.18 -16.23
N VAL A 226 0.98 -12.14 -16.43
CA VAL A 226 2.27 -12.22 -15.70
C VAL A 226 3.43 -12.50 -16.65
N ALA A 227 4.58 -11.91 -16.35
CA ALA A 227 5.82 -12.08 -17.11
C ALA A 227 7.06 -11.99 -16.21
N TRP A 228 8.18 -12.51 -16.66
CA TRP A 228 9.48 -12.36 -15.99
C TRP A 228 10.19 -11.08 -16.45
N VAL A 229 10.75 -10.30 -15.52
CA VAL A 229 11.48 -9.05 -15.81
C VAL A 229 12.99 -9.31 -15.91
N ASN A 230 13.53 -9.14 -17.13
CA ASN A 230 14.96 -9.29 -17.41
C ASN A 230 15.74 -8.05 -16.99
N SER A 231 15.30 -6.87 -17.45
CA SER A 231 15.96 -5.59 -17.18
C SER A 231 14.95 -4.45 -17.09
N VAL A 232 15.39 -3.34 -16.50
CA VAL A 232 14.59 -2.13 -16.31
C VAL A 232 15.40 -0.94 -16.82
N ASP A 233 14.85 -0.24 -17.82
CA ASP A 233 15.46 0.94 -18.42
C ASP A 233 14.74 2.20 -17.92
N LYS A 234 15.50 3.23 -17.52
CA LYS A 234 14.95 4.58 -17.36
C LYS A 234 15.22 5.39 -18.63
N ARG A 235 14.16 5.89 -19.26
CA ARG A 235 14.18 6.71 -20.48
C ARG A 235 13.71 8.12 -20.15
N SER A 236 13.85 9.06 -21.09
CA SER A 236 13.45 10.45 -20.91
C SER A 236 11.94 10.64 -20.70
N ASP A 237 11.12 9.71 -21.22
CA ASP A 237 9.67 9.77 -21.21
C ASP A 237 9.01 8.78 -20.21
N GLY A 238 9.81 8.01 -19.46
CA GLY A 238 9.30 7.06 -18.46
C GLY A 238 10.25 5.90 -18.14
N ARG A 239 9.78 4.95 -17.33
CA ARG A 239 10.47 3.68 -17.06
C ARG A 239 9.91 2.60 -17.99
N TYR A 240 10.78 1.69 -18.40
CA TYR A 240 10.46 0.60 -19.31
C TYR A 240 11.04 -0.71 -18.77
N ILE A 241 10.35 -1.82 -19.01
CA ILE A 241 10.81 -3.15 -18.62
C ILE A 241 10.97 -4.04 -19.85
N ASN A 242 12.05 -4.79 -19.89
CA ASN A 242 12.29 -5.86 -20.85
C ASN A 242 11.82 -7.17 -20.22
N ILE A 243 10.80 -7.80 -20.81
CA ILE A 243 10.11 -8.96 -20.24
C ILE A 243 10.22 -10.21 -21.12
N THR A 244 10.27 -11.37 -20.48
CA THR A 244 10.00 -12.69 -21.09
C THR A 244 8.64 -13.18 -20.63
N GLU A 245 7.78 -13.54 -21.58
CA GLU A 245 6.38 -13.90 -21.34
C GLU A 245 5.91 -15.05 -22.24
N MET A 246 4.67 -15.49 -22.04
CA MET A 246 3.97 -16.47 -22.88
C MET A 246 2.48 -16.09 -22.94
N ASN A 247 1.78 -16.36 -24.05
CA ASN A 247 0.36 -16.05 -24.23
C ASN A 247 0.01 -14.58 -23.91
N TYR A 248 0.46 -13.67 -24.77
CA TYR A 248 0.44 -12.22 -24.55
C TYR A 248 -0.52 -11.45 -25.46
N GLY A 249 -0.83 -10.21 -25.07
CA GLY A 249 -1.69 -9.31 -25.82
C GLY A 249 -3.17 -9.42 -25.45
N ALA A 250 -3.95 -8.45 -25.96
CA ALA A 250 -5.35 -8.28 -25.60
C ALA A 250 -6.27 -9.36 -26.20
N GLY A 251 -7.50 -9.44 -25.67
CA GLY A 251 -8.58 -10.29 -26.21
C GLY A 251 -8.68 -11.68 -25.59
N GLY A 252 -7.93 -11.99 -24.53
CA GLY A 252 -8.12 -13.22 -23.75
C GLY A 252 -9.48 -13.19 -23.03
N THR A 253 -10.36 -14.15 -23.35
CA THR A 253 -11.72 -14.25 -22.82
C THR A 253 -12.06 -15.71 -22.53
N GLU A 254 -13.05 -15.97 -21.67
CA GLU A 254 -13.53 -17.34 -21.42
C GLU A 254 -13.93 -18.05 -22.73
N ALA A 255 -14.58 -17.33 -23.65
CA ALA A 255 -15.00 -17.82 -24.96
C ALA A 255 -13.85 -18.28 -25.90
N ASN A 256 -12.61 -17.85 -25.66
CA ASN A 256 -11.41 -18.38 -26.34
C ASN A 256 -10.45 -19.13 -25.40
N GLY A 257 -10.91 -19.50 -24.20
CA GLY A 257 -10.09 -20.15 -23.18
C GLY A 257 -8.89 -19.30 -22.72
N TYR A 258 -9.00 -17.97 -22.80
CA TYR A 258 -7.95 -16.99 -22.53
C TYR A 258 -6.69 -17.12 -23.42
N ARG A 259 -6.83 -17.73 -24.62
CA ARG A 259 -5.74 -17.89 -25.58
C ARG A 259 -5.55 -16.61 -26.40
N THR A 260 -4.31 -16.11 -26.43
CA THR A 260 -3.93 -14.85 -27.06
C THR A 260 -2.70 -15.03 -27.97
N LYS A 261 -2.02 -13.95 -28.35
CA LYS A 261 -0.88 -14.02 -29.28
C LYS A 261 0.29 -14.75 -28.59
N GLY A 262 0.84 -15.76 -29.25
CA GLY A 262 1.93 -16.55 -28.66
C GLY A 262 1.47 -17.47 -27.51
N PHE A 263 0.23 -17.95 -27.53
CA PHE A 263 -0.13 -19.15 -26.76
C PHE A 263 0.90 -20.26 -26.98
N ASN A 264 1.42 -20.83 -25.89
CA ASN A 264 2.49 -21.83 -25.88
C ASN A 264 3.78 -21.43 -26.64
N LYS A 265 4.11 -20.13 -26.67
CA LYS A 265 5.37 -19.61 -27.23
C LYS A 265 5.99 -18.57 -26.31
N GLU A 266 7.28 -18.74 -26.03
CA GLU A 266 8.08 -17.72 -25.34
C GLU A 266 8.22 -16.47 -26.23
N ASN A 267 8.01 -15.29 -25.63
CA ASN A 267 8.12 -14.00 -26.30
C ASN A 267 8.95 -13.04 -25.45
N ASN A 268 9.78 -12.23 -26.10
CA ASN A 268 10.49 -11.13 -25.46
C ASN A 268 9.98 -9.79 -26.03
N ARG A 269 9.64 -8.84 -25.16
CA ARG A 269 9.30 -7.46 -25.58
C ARG A 269 9.68 -6.44 -24.51
N ILE A 270 9.77 -5.19 -24.93
CA ILE A 270 9.85 -4.05 -24.04
C ILE A 270 8.45 -3.46 -23.87
N VAL A 271 8.03 -3.19 -22.63
CA VAL A 271 6.79 -2.46 -22.31
C VAL A 271 7.08 -1.29 -21.38
N LYS A 272 6.19 -0.29 -21.38
CA LYS A 272 6.28 0.85 -20.45
C LYS A 272 5.75 0.43 -19.08
N ASP A 273 6.44 0.86 -18.04
CA ASP A 273 5.99 0.76 -16.65
C ASP A 273 4.88 1.80 -16.41
N VAL A 274 3.71 1.36 -15.93
CA VAL A 274 2.49 2.17 -15.78
C VAL A 274 1.68 1.74 -14.54
N PRO A 275 0.81 2.61 -13.97
CA PRO A 275 -0.13 2.22 -12.92
C PRO A 275 -0.97 0.99 -13.31
N GLY A 276 -1.27 0.13 -12.33
CA GLY A 276 -1.82 -1.20 -12.57
C GLY A 276 -0.76 -2.28 -12.87
N MET A 277 0.52 -2.01 -12.59
CA MET A 277 1.60 -3.01 -12.63
C MET A 277 2.24 -3.15 -11.24
N SER A 278 2.64 -4.36 -10.87
CA SER A 278 3.36 -4.64 -9.62
C SER A 278 4.41 -5.75 -9.79
N TYR A 279 5.39 -5.81 -8.90
CA TYR A 279 6.63 -6.57 -9.08
C TYR A 279 6.95 -7.45 -7.88
N ILE A 280 6.80 -8.76 -8.05
CA ILE A 280 7.14 -9.80 -7.06
C ILE A 280 8.66 -10.03 -7.14
N LEU A 281 9.40 -9.55 -6.14
CA LEU A 281 10.85 -9.53 -6.16
C LEU A 281 11.44 -10.91 -5.89
N ILE A 282 12.21 -11.43 -6.84
CA ILE A 282 12.81 -12.76 -6.76
C ILE A 282 14.29 -12.63 -6.33
N PRO A 283 14.73 -13.34 -5.27
CA PRO A 283 16.14 -13.48 -4.90
C PRO A 283 16.94 -14.28 -5.94
#